data_AF-A0A6A9T9G0-F1
#
_entry.id   AF-A0A6A9T9G0-F1
#
_cell.length_a   1.000
_cell.length_b   1.000
_cell.length_c   1.000
_cell.angle_alpha   90.00
_cell.angle_beta   90.00
_cell.angle_gamma   90.00
#
_symmetry.space_group_name_H-M   'P 1'
#
loop_
_entity.id
_entity.type
_entity.pdbx_description
1 polymer ?
#
loop_
_entity_poly.entity_id
_entity_poly.type
_entity_poly.pdbx_seq_one_letter_code
_entity_poly.pdbx_strand_id
1 'polypeptide(L)'
;MKRILLLLTGVVGLVEITVPRSFVRAWMRVAFRNAEAAEPREWVYGAVRAEGVVFVLVALVGLFRAGAADGVGVSTRLDQDATDD
;
A
#
# COMPACT_ATOMS: atom_id res chain seq x y z
N MET A 1 -1.94 -15.65 2.27
CA MET A 1 -2.03 -14.83 1.04
C MET A 1 -2.31 -13.35 1.30
N LYS A 2 -3.35 -12.99 2.07
CA LYS A 2 -3.76 -11.59 2.33
C LYS A 2 -2.64 -10.64 2.79
N ARG A 3 -1.70 -11.12 3.61
CA ARG A 3 -0.52 -10.35 4.08
C ARG A 3 0.46 -10.00 2.95
N ILE A 4 0.69 -10.93 2.02
CA ILE A 4 1.58 -10.70 0.87
C ILE A 4 0.98 -9.61 -0.02
N LEU A 5 -0.34 -9.65 -0.25
CA LEU A 5 -1.03 -8.60 -1.01
C LEU A 5 -0.88 -7.22 -0.33
N LEU A 6 -1.06 -7.14 1.00
CA LEU A 6 -0.87 -5.90 1.75
C LEU A 6 0.57 -5.38 1.68
N LEU A 7 1.57 -6.27 1.75
CA LEU A 7 2.98 -5.88 1.59
C LEU A 7 3.26 -5.33 0.19
N LEU A 8 2.75 -5.99 -0.86
CA LEU A 8 2.89 -5.51 -2.23
C LEU A 8 2.24 -4.14 -2.40
N THR A 9 1.04 -3.93 -1.86
CA THR A 9 0.36 -2.62 -1.87
C THR A 9 1.19 -1.55 -1.16
N GLY A 10 1.76 -1.86 0.00
CA GLY A 10 2.61 -0.92 0.74
C GLY A 10 3.89 -0.55 0.00
N VAL A 11 4.55 -1.52 -0.64
CA VAL A 11 5.75 -1.29 -1.46
C VAL A 11 5.43 -0.42 -2.67
N VAL A 12 4.32 -0.67 -3.35
CA VAL A 12 3.87 0.15 -4.48
C VAL A 12 3.60 1.59 -4.04
N GLY A 13 2.87 1.79 -2.94
CA GLY A 13 2.61 3.13 -2.40
C GLY A 13 3.89 3.87 -1.99
N LEU A 14 4.88 3.16 -1.44
CA LEU A 14 6.17 3.76 -1.10
C LEU A 14 6.95 4.20 -2.35
N VAL A 15 6.97 3.38 -3.41
CA VAL A 15 7.60 3.74 -4.69
C VAL A 15 6.94 4.96 -5.31
N GLU A 16 5.61 5.05 -5.23
CA GLU A 16 4.82 6.18 -5.74
C GLU A 16 5.12 7.50 -5.02
N ILE A 17 5.30 7.46 -3.69
CA ILE A 17 5.74 8.62 -2.88
C ILE A 17 7.16 9.07 -3.26
N THR A 18 8.05 8.11 -3.50
CA THR A 18 9.49 8.36 -3.65
C THR A 18 9.84 8.90 -5.04
N VAL A 19 9.14 8.46 -6.08
CA VAL A 19 9.48 8.82 -7.48
C VAL A 19 8.29 9.35 -8.28
N PRO A 20 7.60 10.43 -7.81
CA PRO A 20 6.38 10.94 -8.43
C PRO A 20 6.61 11.40 -9.88
N ARG A 21 7.79 11.96 -10.18
CA ARG A 21 8.12 12.45 -11.53
C ARG A 21 8.36 11.34 -12.56
N SER A 22 8.82 10.17 -12.14
CA SER A 22 9.09 9.05 -13.07
C SER A 22 7.82 8.25 -13.32
N PHE A 23 6.98 8.07 -12.29
CA PHE A 23 5.68 7.42 -12.43
C PHE A 23 4.74 8.20 -13.34
N VAL A 24 4.60 9.51 -13.10
CA VAL A 24 3.78 10.40 -13.92
C VAL A 24 4.27 10.47 -15.38
N ARG A 25 5.59 10.52 -15.61
CA ARG A 25 6.16 10.48 -16.97
C ARG A 25 5.94 9.14 -17.67
N ALA A 26 6.08 8.02 -16.96
CA ALA A 26 5.82 6.69 -17.53
C ALA A 26 4.34 6.55 -17.91
N TRP A 27 3.42 6.97 -17.03
CA TRP A 27 1.99 6.93 -17.28
C TRP A 27 1.55 7.87 -18.40
N MET A 28 2.08 9.10 -18.47
CA MET A 28 1.80 9.97 -19.61
C MET A 28 2.30 9.38 -20.93
N ARG A 29 3.47 8.73 -20.93
CA ARG A 29 4.01 8.10 -22.15
C ARG A 29 3.18 6.90 -22.62
N VAL A 30 2.49 6.23 -21.70
CA VAL A 30 1.57 5.12 -22.00
C VAL A 30 0.18 5.63 -22.37
N ALA A 31 -0.35 6.63 -21.66
CA ALA A 31 -1.70 7.13 -21.82
C ALA A 31 -1.85 8.15 -22.95
N PHE A 32 -0.80 8.92 -23.27
CA PHE A 32 -0.82 9.95 -24.29
C PHE A 32 0.23 9.71 -25.37
N ARG A 33 -0.22 9.59 -26.62
CA ARG A 33 0.62 9.46 -27.81
C ARG A 33 1.48 10.72 -28.07
N ASN A 34 1.09 11.87 -27.49
CA ASN A 34 1.82 13.16 -27.52
C ASN A 34 2.05 13.69 -26.09
N ALA A 35 2.81 12.95 -25.28
CA ALA A 35 3.09 13.29 -23.87
C ALA A 35 3.91 14.59 -23.67
N GLU A 36 4.51 15.14 -24.73
CA GLU A 36 5.36 16.33 -24.65
C GLU A 36 4.57 17.65 -24.66
N ALA A 37 3.30 17.65 -25.08
CA ALA A 37 2.46 18.85 -25.13
C ALA A 37 1.64 19.09 -23.86
N ALA A 38 1.62 18.13 -22.94
CA ALA A 38 0.87 18.21 -21.68
C ALA A 38 1.83 18.55 -20.54
N GLU A 39 1.98 19.84 -20.21
CA GLU A 39 2.68 20.25 -19.00
C GLU A 39 1.86 19.81 -17.76
N PRO A 40 2.36 18.87 -16.95
CA PRO A 40 1.62 18.40 -15.79
C PRO A 40 1.63 19.51 -14.75
N ARG A 41 0.44 20.03 -14.43
CA ARG A 41 0.28 21.04 -13.37
C ARG A 41 0.90 20.52 -12.07
N GLU A 42 1.61 21.38 -11.34
CA GLU A 42 2.39 20.95 -10.16
C GLU A 42 1.56 20.21 -9.08
N TRP A 43 0.27 20.52 -8.97
CA TRP A 43 -0.63 19.84 -8.02
C TRP A 43 -0.81 18.34 -8.30
N VAL A 44 -0.57 17.88 -9.53
CA VAL A 44 -0.66 16.45 -9.91
C VAL A 44 0.38 15.62 -9.16
N TYR A 45 1.60 16.16 -8.97
CA TYR A 45 2.62 15.48 -8.18
C TYR A 45 2.24 15.40 -6.69
N GLY A 46 1.50 16.40 -6.19
CA GLY A 46 0.93 16.39 -4.85
C GLY A 46 -0.17 15.33 -4.69
N ALA A 47 -1.06 15.21 -5.69
CA ALA A 47 -2.14 14.22 -5.68
C ALA A 47 -1.60 12.78 -5.68
N VAL A 48 -0.62 12.49 -6.54
CA VAL A 48 0.03 11.15 -6.60
C VAL A 48 0.75 10.82 -5.29
N ARG A 49 1.40 11.81 -4.65
CA ARG A 49 1.98 11.60 -3.31
C ARG A 49 0.92 11.29 -2.25
N ALA A 50 -0.22 11.98 -2.29
CA ALA A 50 -1.31 11.72 -1.36
C ALA A 50 -1.88 10.31 -1.56
N GLU A 51 -2.04 9.87 -2.80
CA GLU A 51 -2.49 8.51 -3.14
C GLU A 51 -1.52 7.43 -2.64
N GLY A 52 -0.22 7.59 -2.90
CA GLY A 52 0.80 6.70 -2.37
C GLY A 52 0.81 6.62 -0.83
N VAL A 53 0.59 7.75 -0.14
CA VAL A 53 0.45 7.78 1.33
C VAL A 53 -0.77 6.97 1.78
N VAL A 54 -1.90 7.09 1.10
CA VAL A 54 -3.11 6.29 1.40
C VAL A 54 -2.82 4.80 1.25
N PHE A 55 -2.14 4.38 0.18
CA PHE A 55 -1.76 2.97 0.00
C PHE A 55 -0.85 2.45 1.10
N VAL A 56 0.17 3.21 1.51
CA VAL A 56 1.07 2.85 2.61
C VAL A 56 0.29 2.72 3.92
N LEU A 57 -0.58 3.67 4.24
CA LEU A 57 -1.38 3.64 5.47
C LEU A 57 -2.34 2.44 5.50
N VAL A 58 -3.02 2.15 4.39
CA VAL A 58 -3.91 0.99 4.28
C VAL A 58 -3.12 -0.32 4.48
N ALA A 59 -1.94 -0.45 3.87
CA ALA A 59 -1.08 -1.61 4.03
C ALA A 59 -0.62 -1.79 5.49
N LEU A 60 -0.16 -0.71 6.14
CA LEU A 60 0.31 -0.74 7.52
C LEU A 60 -0.83 -1.09 8.49
N VAL A 61 -1.98 -0.43 8.38
CA VAL A 61 -3.15 -0.71 9.23
C VAL A 61 -3.64 -2.13 9.00
N GLY A 62 -3.72 -2.56 7.74
CA GLY A 62 -4.13 -3.93 7.39
C GLY A 62 -3.18 -4.98 7.97
N LEU A 63 -1.87 -4.75 7.90
CA LEU A 63 -0.87 -5.67 8.44
C LEU A 63 -0.89 -5.72 9.96
N PHE A 64 -1.00 -4.56 10.63
CA PHE A 64 -1.10 -4.47 12.08
C PHE A 64 -2.33 -5.21 12.61
N ARG A 65 -3.50 -4.98 12.00
CA ARG A 65 -4.74 -5.68 12.37
C ARG A 65 -4.66 -7.18 12.11
N ALA A 66 -4.02 -7.59 11.02
CA ALA A 66 -3.80 -9.01 10.74
C ALA A 66 -2.87 -9.64 11.79
N GLY A 67 -1.86 -8.93 12.28
CA GLY A 67 -0.99 -9.39 13.36
C GLY A 67 -1.73 -9.55 14.69
N ALA A 68 -2.54 -8.56 15.06
CA ALA A 68 -3.35 -8.61 16.28
C ALA A 68 -4.36 -9.78 16.29
N ALA A 69 -5.00 -10.08 15.15
CA ALA A 69 -5.94 -11.19 15.03
C ALA A 69 -5.27 -12.56 15.19
N ASP A 70 -4.05 -12.74 14.68
CA ASP A 70 -3.29 -13.97 14.88
C ASP A 70 -2.94 -14.18 16.36
N GLY A 71 -2.56 -13.12 17.07
CA GLY A 71 -2.23 -13.18 18.50
C GLY A 71 -3.40 -13.62 19.36
N VAL A 72 -4.60 -13.09 19.12
CA VAL A 72 -5.84 -13.51 19.82
C VAL A 72 -6.16 -14.98 19.53
N GLY A 73 -5.97 -15.44 18.29
CA GLY A 73 -6.19 -16.83 17.94
C GLY A 73 -5.22 -17.80 18.60
N VAL A 74 -4.01 -17.37 18.97
CA VAL A 74 -3.04 -18.20 19.69
C VAL A 74 -3.42 -18.31 21.16
N SER A 75 -3.77 -17.20 21.83
CA SER A 75 -4.15 -17.25 23.26
C SER A 75 -5.37 -18.14 23.50
N THR A 76 -6.41 -18.02 22.67
CA THR A 76 -7.61 -18.86 22.82
C THR A 76 -7.34 -20.35 22.64
N ARG A 77 -6.38 -20.75 21.80
CA ARG A 77 -5.99 -22.16 21.65
C ARG A 77 -5.26 -22.69 22.88
N LEU A 78 -4.37 -21.88 23.45
CA LEU A 78 -3.63 -22.27 24.66
C LEU A 78 -4.58 -22.41 25.87
N ASP A 79 -5.57 -21.52 25.98
CA ASP A 79 -6.59 -21.63 27.03
C ASP A 79 -7.42 -22.90 26.89
N GLN A 80 -7.75 -23.29 25.65
CA GLN A 80 -8.56 -24.48 25.37
C GLN A 80 -7.79 -25.79 25.58
N ASP A 81 -6.53 -25.88 25.16
CA ASP A 81 -5.66 -27.04 25.46
C ASP A 81 -5.48 -27.21 26.97
N ALA A 82 -5.41 -26.11 27.74
CA ALA A 82 -5.30 -26.15 29.19
C ALA A 82 -6.59 -26.55 29.93
N THR A 83 -7.75 -26.55 29.25
CA THR A 83 -9.03 -26.99 29.83
C THR A 83 -9.42 -28.41 29.44
N ASP A 84 -8.78 -28.99 28.42
CA ASP A 84 -9.01 -30.37 27.96
C ASP A 84 -8.13 -31.43 28.68
N ASP A 85 -7.16 -31.01 29.51
CA ASP A 85 -6.33 -31.84 30.43
C ASP A 85 -6.94 -31.95 31.84
#